data_AF-A0AAN8BL56-F1
#
_entry.id   AF-A0AAN8BL56-F1
#
_cell.length_a   1.000
_cell.length_b   1.000
_cell.length_c   1.000
_cell.angle_alpha   90.00
_cell.angle_beta   90.00
_cell.angle_gamma   90.00
#
_symmetry.space_group_name_H-M   'P 1'
#
loop_
_entity.id
_entity.type
_entity.pdbx_description
1 polymer ?
#
loop_
_entity_poly.entity_id
_entity_poly.type
_entity_poly.pdbx_seq_one_letter_code
_entity_poly.pdbx_strand_id
1 'polypeptide(L)'
;MLLPTPAPTPAPTPAPTPEAPRPLSPEAPEAPEAPEAPVVCTVTGSTVIGFHGAVHSVQHGCAYRLMEPEGSASFNLMAAFRERRRADVPLLDHLILSLPGVTMYLERGGRVRVGDVALVLNSTARPHHGVELSKGPAGVTAQLPHSNMTLFFDGNTAHVSGNEAMEGLCGRPLDSSWTTSPIAEKSSPFSPPGYPLV
;
A
#
# COMPACT_ATOMS: atom_id res chain seq x y z
N MET A 1 92.77 -30.14 -29.34
CA MET A 1 91.34 -30.32 -29.67
C MET A 1 90.59 -30.44 -28.35
N LEU A 2 89.82 -29.42 -27.97
CA LEU A 2 89.06 -29.41 -26.72
C LEU A 2 87.67 -30.00 -26.99
N LEU A 3 87.34 -31.12 -26.35
CA LEU A 3 85.99 -31.69 -26.35
C LEU A 3 85.09 -30.89 -25.39
N PRO A 4 83.83 -30.63 -25.75
CA PRO A 4 82.88 -29.96 -24.87
C PRO A 4 82.35 -30.90 -23.77
N THR A 5 82.29 -30.38 -22.55
CA THR A 5 81.75 -31.01 -21.34
C THR A 5 80.24 -31.23 -21.45
N PRO A 6 79.68 -32.38 -21.02
CA PRO A 6 78.25 -32.64 -21.09
C PRO A 6 77.46 -31.78 -20.09
N ALA A 7 76.31 -31.27 -20.55
CA ALA A 7 75.37 -30.47 -19.77
C ALA A 7 74.65 -31.33 -18.69
N PRO A 8 74.38 -30.79 -17.49
CA PRO A 8 73.71 -31.53 -16.42
C PRO A 8 72.20 -31.72 -16.72
N THR A 9 71.74 -32.96 -16.55
CA THR A 9 70.34 -33.40 -16.66
C THR A 9 69.43 -32.66 -15.67
N PRO A 10 68.25 -32.16 -16.08
CA PRO A 10 67.31 -31.51 -15.17
C PRO A 10 66.69 -32.53 -14.20
N ALA A 11 66.63 -32.15 -12.92
CA ALA A 11 65.98 -32.91 -11.87
C ALA A 11 64.44 -32.97 -12.06
N PRO A 12 63.77 -34.05 -11.63
CA PRO A 12 62.32 -34.17 -11.76
C PRO A 12 61.57 -33.16 -10.89
N THR A 13 60.63 -32.43 -11.49
CA THR A 13 59.71 -31.51 -10.83
C THR A 13 58.83 -32.24 -9.81
N PRO A 14 58.74 -31.78 -8.55
CA PRO A 14 57.84 -32.38 -7.57
C PRO A 14 56.37 -32.13 -7.94
N ALA A 15 55.54 -33.16 -7.77
CA ALA A 15 54.10 -33.09 -7.98
C ALA A 15 53.41 -32.11 -7.00
N PRO A 16 52.31 -31.46 -7.39
CA PRO A 16 51.58 -30.55 -6.52
C PRO A 16 50.92 -31.32 -5.36
N THR A 17 51.13 -30.84 -4.14
CA THR A 17 50.49 -31.34 -2.92
C THR A 17 48.98 -31.02 -2.94
N PRO A 18 48.09 -31.95 -2.61
CA PRO A 18 46.66 -31.66 -2.51
C PRO A 18 46.39 -30.67 -1.36
N GLU A 19 45.82 -29.53 -1.70
CA GLU A 19 45.41 -28.49 -0.76
C GLU A 19 44.24 -29.00 0.09
N ALA A 20 44.38 -28.93 1.42
CA ALA A 20 43.35 -29.35 2.34
C ALA A 20 42.10 -28.43 2.23
N PRO A 21 40.87 -28.95 2.35
CA PRO A 21 39.68 -28.12 2.34
C PRO A 21 39.71 -27.13 3.51
N ARG A 22 39.53 -25.84 3.22
CA ARG A 22 39.35 -24.82 4.25
C ARG A 22 38.12 -25.17 5.10
N PRO A 23 38.18 -25.12 6.43
CA PRO A 23 37.00 -25.23 7.25
C PRO A 23 36.07 -24.04 6.94
N LEU A 24 34.83 -24.33 6.57
CA LEU A 24 33.76 -23.34 6.48
C LEU A 24 33.59 -22.73 7.87
N SER A 25 33.81 -21.42 7.96
CA SER A 25 33.45 -20.63 9.15
C SER A 25 31.95 -20.82 9.40
N PRO A 26 31.48 -20.99 10.64
CA PRO A 26 30.05 -21.00 10.92
C PRO A 26 29.47 -19.65 10.50
N GLU A 27 28.45 -19.68 9.64
CA GLU A 27 27.62 -18.52 9.31
C GLU A 27 27.16 -17.87 10.62
N ALA A 28 27.48 -16.58 10.75
CA ALA A 28 26.99 -15.78 11.86
C ALA A 28 25.45 -15.82 11.83
N PRO A 29 24.78 -15.90 13.00
CA PRO A 29 23.33 -15.88 13.04
C PRO A 29 22.82 -14.61 12.36
N GLU A 30 21.97 -14.77 11.35
CA GLU A 30 21.22 -13.68 10.74
C GLU A 30 20.59 -12.85 11.87
N ALA A 31 20.91 -11.55 11.88
CA ALA A 31 20.27 -10.62 12.78
C ALA A 31 18.75 -10.70 12.57
N PRO A 32 17.94 -10.55 13.62
CA PRO A 32 16.49 -10.51 13.45
C PRO A 32 16.16 -9.41 12.45
N GLU A 33 15.50 -9.77 11.35
CA GLU A 33 14.95 -8.83 10.37
C GLU A 33 14.23 -7.73 11.15
N ALA A 34 14.66 -6.49 10.94
CA ALA A 34 13.98 -5.34 11.49
C ALA A 34 12.49 -5.44 11.08
N PRO A 35 11.54 -5.06 11.97
CA PRO A 35 10.13 -5.09 11.59
C PRO A 35 9.97 -4.31 10.29
N GLU A 36 9.53 -4.99 9.23
CA GLU A 36 9.29 -4.39 7.93
C GLU A 36 8.45 -3.14 8.16
N ALA A 37 8.95 -1.99 7.71
CA ALA A 37 8.25 -0.73 7.90
C ALA A 37 6.85 -0.86 7.28
N PRO A 38 5.78 -0.37 7.94
CA PRO A 38 4.43 -0.52 7.43
C PRO A 38 4.34 0.12 6.04
N VAL A 39 3.92 -0.64 5.05
CA VAL A 39 3.68 -0.12 3.70
C VAL A 39 2.44 0.79 3.72
N VAL A 40 2.56 1.97 3.13
CA VAL A 40 1.51 3.00 3.15
C VAL A 40 1.16 3.43 1.74
N CYS A 41 -0.12 3.33 1.40
CA CYS A 41 -0.72 3.96 0.24
C CYS A 41 -1.17 5.38 0.61
N THR A 42 -0.88 6.36 -0.24
CA THR A 42 -1.26 7.76 -0.02
C THR A 42 -2.14 8.27 -1.14
N VAL A 43 -3.26 8.88 -0.79
CA VAL A 43 -4.14 9.56 -1.75
C VAL A 43 -4.16 11.04 -1.42
N THR A 44 -3.73 11.89 -2.35
CA THR A 44 -3.70 13.33 -2.13
C THR A 44 -3.97 14.08 -3.43
N GLY A 45 -4.77 15.14 -3.34
CA GLY A 45 -5.17 15.90 -4.52
C GLY A 45 -5.85 15.00 -5.56
N SER A 46 -5.26 14.91 -6.75
CA SER A 46 -5.70 14.06 -7.87
C SER A 46 -4.81 12.83 -8.07
N THR A 47 -4.07 12.42 -7.04
CA THR A 47 -3.00 11.41 -7.15
C THR A 47 -3.18 10.31 -6.10
N VAL A 48 -3.01 9.07 -6.54
CA VAL A 48 -2.86 7.89 -5.67
C VAL A 48 -1.43 7.38 -5.81
N ILE A 49 -0.75 7.20 -4.68
CA ILE A 49 0.59 6.63 -4.58
C ILE A 49 0.42 5.29 -3.86
N GLY A 50 0.64 4.19 -4.59
CA GLY A 50 0.49 2.84 -4.05
C GLY A 50 1.59 2.44 -3.07
N PHE A 51 1.47 1.25 -2.50
CA PHE A 51 2.38 0.71 -1.47
C PHE A 51 3.84 0.65 -1.91
N HIS A 52 4.07 0.35 -3.19
CA HIS A 52 5.42 0.28 -3.80
C HIS A 52 5.80 1.56 -4.54
N GLY A 53 5.10 2.67 -4.29
CA GLY A 53 5.40 3.97 -4.89
C GLY A 53 4.87 4.18 -6.32
N ALA A 54 4.09 3.24 -6.86
CA ALA A 54 3.41 3.43 -8.14
C ALA A 54 2.46 4.64 -8.08
N VAL A 55 2.60 5.57 -9.04
CA VAL A 55 1.84 6.82 -9.06
C VAL A 55 0.74 6.76 -10.11
N HIS A 56 -0.50 6.95 -9.68
CA HIS A 56 -1.69 7.00 -10.51
C HIS A 56 -2.32 8.39 -10.48
N SER A 57 -2.53 8.98 -11.66
CA SER A 57 -3.19 10.29 -11.81
C SER A 57 -4.66 10.12 -12.18
N VAL A 58 -5.54 10.72 -11.37
CA VAL A 58 -6.99 10.69 -11.56
C VAL A 58 -7.42 11.88 -12.42
N GLN A 59 -8.13 11.58 -13.51
CA GLN A 59 -8.53 12.59 -14.50
C GLN A 59 -10.01 12.97 -14.43
N HIS A 60 -10.85 12.19 -13.75
CA HIS A 60 -12.30 12.42 -13.72
C HIS A 60 -12.83 12.48 -12.29
N GLY A 61 -13.84 13.31 -12.03
CA GLY A 61 -14.64 13.30 -10.81
C GLY A 61 -15.50 12.04 -10.68
N CYS A 62 -14.89 10.94 -10.24
CA CYS A 62 -15.54 9.65 -10.00
C CYS A 62 -15.02 9.03 -8.69
N ALA A 63 -15.64 7.93 -8.27
CA ALA A 63 -15.07 7.08 -7.26
C ALA A 63 -14.13 6.05 -7.90
N TYR A 64 -13.03 5.76 -7.21
CA TYR A 64 -12.01 4.81 -7.64
C TYR A 64 -11.71 3.85 -6.50
N ARG A 65 -11.67 2.55 -6.80
CA ARG A 65 -11.33 1.52 -5.84
C ARG A 65 -9.86 1.66 -5.45
N LEU A 66 -9.63 1.96 -4.17
CA LEU A 66 -8.28 2.02 -3.60
C LEU A 66 -7.80 0.62 -3.23
N MET A 67 -8.68 -0.14 -2.57
CA MET A 67 -8.38 -1.48 -2.10
C MET A 67 -9.64 -2.30 -1.81
N GLU A 68 -9.50 -3.60 -2.03
CA GLU A 68 -10.45 -4.66 -1.67
C GLU A 68 -9.65 -5.94 -1.42
N PRO A 69 -9.95 -6.71 -0.37
CA PRO A 69 -9.27 -7.98 -0.10
C PRO A 69 -9.45 -8.97 -1.25
N GLU A 70 -8.38 -9.67 -1.62
CA GLU A 70 -8.43 -10.75 -2.59
C GLU A 70 -9.21 -11.95 -2.01
N GLY A 71 -10.15 -12.51 -2.78
CA GLY A 71 -10.91 -13.69 -2.38
C GLY A 71 -11.98 -13.47 -1.29
N SER A 72 -12.17 -12.25 -0.79
CA SER A 72 -13.28 -11.94 0.13
C SER A 72 -13.81 -10.52 -0.03
N ALA A 73 -15.14 -10.36 0.00
CA ALA A 73 -15.78 -9.04 -0.02
C ALA A 73 -15.95 -8.49 1.41
N SER A 74 -14.92 -8.60 2.26
CA SER A 74 -15.02 -8.21 3.67
C SER A 74 -15.07 -6.68 3.85
N PHE A 75 -14.44 -5.94 2.95
CA PHE A 75 -14.61 -4.49 2.80
C PHE A 75 -14.22 -4.04 1.38
N ASN A 76 -14.64 -2.84 1.00
CA ASN A 76 -14.18 -2.15 -0.20
C ASN A 76 -13.95 -0.68 0.14
N LEU A 77 -12.72 -0.19 -0.07
CA LEU A 77 -12.36 1.21 0.13
C LEU A 77 -12.27 1.91 -1.22
N MET A 78 -12.99 3.03 -1.34
CA MET A 78 -12.96 3.89 -2.51
C MET A 78 -12.58 5.33 -2.13
N ALA A 79 -11.90 6.01 -3.05
CA ALA A 79 -11.71 7.46 -3.00
C ALA A 79 -12.64 8.12 -4.01
N ALA A 80 -13.47 9.05 -3.52
CA ALA A 80 -14.31 9.88 -4.37
C ALA A 80 -13.59 11.18 -4.69
N PHE A 81 -13.44 11.47 -5.97
CA PHE A 81 -12.84 12.70 -6.46
C PHE A 81 -13.91 13.60 -7.06
N ARG A 82 -13.75 14.91 -6.89
CA ARG A 82 -14.67 15.90 -7.42
C ARG A 82 -13.91 17.15 -7.83
N GLU A 83 -14.31 17.73 -8.96
CA GLU A 83 -13.81 19.01 -9.43
C GLU A 83 -14.12 20.09 -8.39
N ARG A 84 -13.10 20.87 -8.02
CA ARG A 84 -13.24 21.99 -7.09
C ARG A 84 -13.25 23.30 -7.91
N ARG A 85 -12.99 24.45 -7.28
CA ARG A 85 -13.20 25.80 -7.85
C ARG A 85 -12.61 26.02 -9.26
N ARG A 86 -11.53 25.33 -9.62
CA ARG A 86 -11.11 25.18 -11.02
C ARG A 86 -11.62 23.82 -11.48
N ALA A 87 -12.52 23.82 -12.46
CA ALA A 87 -13.14 22.62 -13.02
C ALA A 87 -12.15 21.69 -13.76
N ASP A 88 -10.87 22.03 -13.76
CA ASP A 88 -9.85 21.38 -14.58
C ASP A 88 -9.25 20.12 -13.92
N VAL A 89 -9.29 20.02 -12.58
CA VAL A 89 -8.64 18.93 -11.83
C VAL A 89 -9.55 18.40 -10.72
N PRO A 90 -9.89 17.10 -10.74
CA PRO A 90 -10.65 16.48 -9.67
C PRO A 90 -9.76 16.27 -8.44
N LEU A 91 -10.23 16.67 -7.27
CA LEU A 91 -9.50 16.50 -6.01
C LEU A 91 -10.24 15.54 -5.09
N LEU A 92 -9.50 14.83 -4.25
CA LEU A 92 -10.05 13.99 -3.20
C LEU A 92 -11.09 14.79 -2.39
N ASP A 93 -12.31 14.26 -2.34
CA ASP A 93 -13.42 14.91 -1.66
C ASP A 93 -13.78 14.19 -0.36
N HIS A 94 -13.90 12.87 -0.43
CA HIS A 94 -14.20 12.00 0.70
C HIS A 94 -13.77 10.56 0.39
N LEU A 95 -13.74 9.72 1.43
CA LEU A 95 -13.53 8.28 1.28
C LEU A 95 -14.83 7.54 1.55
N ILE A 96 -15.01 6.43 0.86
CA ILE A 96 -16.16 5.53 0.99
C ILE A 96 -15.63 4.19 1.45
N LEU A 97 -15.99 3.79 2.67
CA LEU A 97 -15.68 2.47 3.20
C LEU A 97 -16.97 1.64 3.21
N SER A 98 -17.05 0.68 2.29
CA SER A 98 -18.16 -0.26 2.19
C SER A 98 -17.82 -1.53 2.95
N LEU A 99 -18.70 -1.94 3.85
CA LEU A 99 -18.66 -3.19 4.61
C LEU A 99 -19.93 -3.98 4.31
N PRO A 100 -19.98 -5.29 4.63
CA PRO A 100 -21.20 -6.08 4.51
C PRO A 100 -22.39 -5.43 5.24
N GLY A 101 -23.35 -4.92 4.47
CA GLY A 101 -24.59 -4.33 4.99
C GLY A 101 -24.49 -2.88 5.48
N VAL A 102 -23.34 -2.20 5.37
CA VAL A 102 -23.19 -0.81 5.81
C VAL A 102 -22.12 -0.06 5.02
N THR A 103 -22.35 1.22 4.75
CA THR A 103 -21.38 2.11 4.11
C THR A 103 -21.07 3.30 5.00
N MET A 104 -19.79 3.58 5.17
CA MET A 104 -19.29 4.74 5.90
C MET A 104 -18.65 5.74 4.95
N TYR A 105 -18.85 7.03 5.23
CA TYR A 105 -18.25 8.13 4.50
C TYR A 105 -17.36 8.94 5.43
N LEU A 106 -16.08 9.06 5.10
CA LEU A 106 -15.14 9.95 5.78
C LEU A 106 -15.05 11.23 4.96
N GLU A 107 -15.74 12.27 5.43
CA GLU A 107 -15.89 13.54 4.75
C GLU A 107 -14.95 14.59 5.33
N ARG A 108 -14.67 15.61 4.52
CA ARG A 108 -13.84 16.74 4.92
C ARG A 108 -14.35 17.44 6.19
N GLY A 109 -13.43 17.96 7.00
CA GLY A 109 -13.73 18.54 8.32
C GLY A 109 -13.85 17.50 9.43
N GLY A 110 -13.39 16.27 9.15
CA GLY A 110 -13.45 15.13 10.05
C GLY A 110 -14.88 14.74 10.41
N ARG A 111 -15.80 14.85 9.44
CA ARG A 111 -17.16 14.37 9.59
C ARG A 111 -17.19 12.93 9.12
N VAL A 112 -17.82 12.05 9.90
CA VAL A 112 -18.02 10.65 9.50
C VAL A 112 -19.50 10.38 9.46
N ARG A 113 -19.98 9.75 8.39
CA ARG A 113 -21.37 9.31 8.26
C ARG A 113 -21.42 7.80 8.12
N VAL A 114 -22.48 7.21 8.67
CA VAL A 114 -22.85 5.82 8.41
C VAL A 114 -24.23 5.86 7.76
N GLY A 115 -24.29 5.51 6.47
CA GLY A 115 -25.43 5.88 5.61
C GLY A 115 -25.68 7.38 5.65
N ASP A 116 -26.88 7.79 6.10
CA ASP A 116 -27.28 9.20 6.20
C ASP A 116 -27.08 9.82 7.58
N VAL A 117 -26.58 9.06 8.55
CA VAL A 117 -26.42 9.54 9.93
C VAL A 117 -24.98 9.96 10.18
N ALA A 118 -24.78 11.22 10.60
CA ALA A 118 -23.48 11.71 11.02
C ALA A 118 -23.14 11.22 12.44
N LEU A 119 -21.94 10.68 12.62
CA LEU A 119 -21.42 10.24 13.91
C LEU A 119 -20.76 11.40 14.66
N VAL A 120 -20.97 11.44 15.97
CA VAL A 120 -20.24 12.33 16.88
C VAL A 120 -19.04 11.56 17.42
N LEU A 121 -17.87 11.85 16.86
CA LEU A 121 -16.60 11.23 17.24
C LEU A 121 -15.79 12.16 18.16
N ASN A 122 -14.97 11.55 19.01
CA ASN A 122 -13.97 12.23 19.84
C ASN A 122 -12.59 11.58 19.63
N SER A 123 -11.58 12.03 20.37
CA SER A 123 -10.21 11.53 20.25
C SER A 123 -10.02 10.09 20.74
N THR A 124 -11.04 9.50 21.39
CA THR A 124 -10.99 8.11 21.86
C THR A 124 -11.55 7.20 20.77
N ALA A 125 -10.82 6.16 20.41
CA ALA A 125 -11.30 5.14 19.49
C ALA A 125 -12.56 4.46 20.02
N ARG A 126 -13.60 4.39 19.18
CA ARG A 126 -14.87 3.75 19.49
C ARG A 126 -15.28 2.82 18.36
N PRO A 127 -15.74 1.60 18.67
CA PRO A 127 -16.20 0.67 17.66
C PRO A 127 -17.56 1.10 17.09
N HIS A 128 -17.66 1.14 15.77
CA HIS A 128 -18.88 1.34 15.00
C HIS A 128 -18.87 0.32 13.87
N HIS A 129 -19.82 -0.61 13.86
CA HIS A 129 -19.95 -1.66 12.83
C HIS A 129 -18.63 -2.41 12.52
N GLY A 130 -17.84 -2.75 13.54
CA GLY A 130 -16.56 -3.46 13.38
C GLY A 130 -15.36 -2.59 12.99
N VAL A 131 -15.55 -1.27 12.86
CA VAL A 131 -14.49 -0.28 12.62
C VAL A 131 -14.28 0.55 13.88
N GLU A 132 -13.04 0.68 14.35
CA GLU A 132 -12.71 1.61 15.41
C GLU A 132 -12.48 3.01 14.84
N LEU A 133 -13.35 3.95 15.20
CA LEU A 133 -13.31 5.32 14.72
C LEU A 133 -12.88 6.27 15.84
N SER A 134 -11.98 7.20 15.50
CA SER A 134 -11.63 8.33 16.35
C SER A 134 -11.44 9.59 15.52
N LYS A 135 -11.60 10.74 16.16
CA LYS A 135 -11.37 12.07 15.57
C LYS A 135 -10.38 12.84 16.42
N GLY A 136 -9.18 13.03 15.88
CA GLY A 136 -8.17 13.91 16.43
C GLY A 136 -8.24 15.32 15.84
N PRO A 137 -7.37 16.24 16.30
CA PRO A 137 -7.24 17.57 15.71
C PRO A 137 -6.72 17.53 14.26
N ALA A 138 -5.96 16.50 13.90
CA ALA A 138 -5.36 16.35 12.57
C ALA A 138 -6.28 15.66 11.55
N GLY A 139 -7.31 14.95 11.98
CA GLY A 139 -8.13 14.15 11.08
C GLY A 139 -8.92 13.05 11.77
N VAL A 140 -9.46 12.15 10.96
CA VAL A 140 -10.18 10.95 11.38
C VAL A 140 -9.29 9.75 11.18
N THR A 141 -9.26 8.86 12.17
CA THR A 141 -8.63 7.55 12.07
C THR A 141 -9.71 6.47 12.12
N ALA A 142 -9.67 5.54 11.18
CA ALA A 142 -10.49 4.35 11.11
C ALA A 142 -9.58 3.12 11.11
N GLN A 143 -9.70 2.26 12.12
CA GLN A 143 -8.99 0.99 12.18
C GLN A 143 -9.98 -0.14 11.91
N LEU A 144 -9.60 -1.08 11.04
CA LEU A 144 -10.32 -2.31 10.77
C LEU A 144 -9.51 -3.46 11.37
N PRO A 145 -9.81 -3.88 12.63
CA PRO A 145 -8.99 -4.89 13.31
C PRO A 145 -8.98 -6.23 12.59
N HIS A 146 -10.06 -6.57 11.88
CA HIS A 146 -10.21 -7.85 11.17
C HIS A 146 -9.28 -7.98 9.96
N SER A 147 -8.90 -6.87 9.33
CA SER A 147 -8.03 -6.85 8.14
C SER A 147 -6.68 -6.19 8.39
N ASN A 148 -6.36 -5.90 9.66
CA ASN A 148 -5.16 -5.17 10.08
C ASN A 148 -4.90 -3.92 9.21
N MET A 149 -5.98 -3.21 8.90
CA MET A 149 -5.95 -2.03 8.05
C MET A 149 -6.18 -0.80 8.91
N THR A 150 -5.37 0.23 8.68
CA THR A 150 -5.57 1.55 9.28
C THR A 150 -5.69 2.60 8.20
N LEU A 151 -6.74 3.40 8.30
CA LEU A 151 -7.02 4.52 7.43
C LEU A 151 -6.98 5.81 8.26
N PHE A 152 -6.20 6.78 7.79
CA PHE A 152 -6.20 8.14 8.30
C PHE A 152 -6.63 9.11 7.20
N PHE A 153 -7.50 10.06 7.52
CA PHE A 153 -7.95 11.09 6.60
C PHE A 153 -8.01 12.46 7.27
N ASP A 154 -7.23 13.42 6.76
CA ASP A 154 -7.19 14.80 7.27
C ASP A 154 -8.24 15.73 6.64
N GLY A 155 -8.97 15.23 5.63
CA GLY A 155 -9.93 16.01 4.83
C GLY A 155 -9.49 16.31 3.40
N ASN A 156 -8.20 16.15 3.09
CA ASN A 156 -7.60 16.37 1.78
C ASN A 156 -6.65 15.25 1.34
N THR A 157 -6.06 14.55 2.31
CA THR A 157 -5.08 13.47 2.13
C THR A 157 -5.52 12.26 2.94
N ALA A 158 -5.47 11.09 2.31
CA ALA A 158 -5.68 9.82 2.96
C ALA A 158 -4.36 9.04 3.02
N HIS A 159 -4.08 8.44 4.17
CA HIS A 159 -3.02 7.44 4.33
C HIS A 159 -3.66 6.12 4.72
N VAL A 160 -3.31 5.07 3.99
CA VAL A 160 -3.85 3.74 4.21
C VAL A 160 -2.69 2.78 4.39
N SER A 161 -2.64 2.13 5.54
CA SER A 161 -1.75 1.00 5.79
C SER A 161 -2.55 -0.29 5.80
N GLY A 162 -1.98 -1.34 5.24
CA GLY A 162 -2.55 -2.69 5.25
C GLY A 162 -1.47 -3.71 4.94
N ASN A 163 -1.66 -4.94 5.39
CA ASN A 163 -0.71 -6.05 5.22
C ASN A 163 -1.31 -7.26 4.51
N GLU A 164 -2.60 -7.24 4.16
CA GLU A 164 -3.26 -8.36 3.49
C GLU A 164 -3.12 -8.28 1.96
N ALA A 165 -3.39 -9.40 1.29
CA ALA A 165 -3.54 -9.45 -0.17
C ALA A 165 -4.75 -8.59 -0.57
N MET A 166 -4.48 -7.40 -1.08
CA MET A 166 -5.49 -6.41 -1.46
C MET A 166 -5.28 -5.98 -2.91
N GLU A 167 -6.36 -5.76 -3.65
CA GLU A 167 -6.33 -5.26 -5.02
C GLU A 167 -6.94 -3.88 -5.13
N GLY A 168 -6.38 -3.05 -6.02
CA GLY A 168 -6.88 -1.70 -6.31
C GLY A 168 -5.75 -0.75 -6.65
N LEU A 169 -6.04 0.57 -6.68
CA LEU A 169 -5.04 1.61 -6.98
C LEU A 169 -3.90 1.70 -5.98
N CYS A 170 -4.07 1.19 -4.76
CA CYS A 170 -2.97 1.09 -3.80
C CYS A 170 -1.96 -0.02 -4.16
N GLY A 171 -2.32 -0.92 -5.08
CA GLY A 171 -1.56 -2.10 -5.43
C GLY A 171 -1.63 -3.20 -4.36
N ARG A 172 -0.84 -4.26 -4.56
CA ARG A 172 -0.73 -5.39 -3.63
C ARG A 172 0.45 -5.18 -2.67
N PRO A 173 0.25 -5.16 -1.35
CA PRO A 173 1.34 -5.04 -0.37
C PRO A 173 2.45 -6.08 -0.57
N LEU A 174 2.06 -7.33 -0.80
CA LEU A 174 2.98 -8.49 -0.89
C LEU A 174 3.49 -8.77 -2.32
N ASP A 175 3.05 -7.99 -3.32
CA ASP A 175 3.41 -8.20 -4.72
C ASP A 175 3.71 -6.87 -5.41
N SER A 176 5.00 -6.52 -5.48
CA SER A 176 5.48 -5.30 -6.13
C SER A 176 5.37 -5.33 -7.66
N SER A 177 5.10 -6.50 -8.25
CA SER A 177 4.93 -6.64 -9.69
C SER A 177 3.51 -6.34 -10.14
N TRP A 178 2.57 -6.21 -9.20
CA TRP A 178 1.19 -5.87 -9.48
C TRP A 178 1.06 -4.50 -10.13
N THR A 179 0.26 -4.43 -11.19
CA THR A 179 -0.03 -3.20 -11.91
C THR A 179 -1.52 -3.04 -12.10
N THR A 180 -2.02 -1.81 -11.97
CA THR A 180 -3.39 -1.44 -12.32
C THR A 180 -3.41 -0.04 -12.96
N SER A 181 -4.60 0.44 -13.33
CA SER A 181 -4.79 1.79 -13.87
C SER A 181 -6.05 2.44 -13.29
N PRO A 182 -6.11 3.78 -13.23
CA PRO A 182 -7.32 4.50 -12.86
C PRO A 182 -8.56 4.05 -13.65
N ILE A 183 -8.41 3.72 -14.94
CA ILE A 183 -9.54 3.33 -15.79
C ILE A 183 -10.11 1.97 -15.34
N ALA A 184 -9.25 1.03 -14.96
CA ALA A 184 -9.66 -0.29 -14.49
C ALA A 184 -10.36 -0.22 -13.11
N GLU A 185 -9.91 0.68 -12.25
CA GLU A 185 -10.42 0.83 -10.88
C GLU A 185 -11.57 1.84 -10.76
N LYS A 186 -11.96 2.45 -11.88
CA LYS A 186 -13.02 3.44 -11.94
C LYS A 186 -14.36 2.77 -11.70
N SER A 187 -15.10 3.23 -10.69
CA SER A 187 -16.52 2.87 -10.54
C SER A 187 -17.42 3.86 -11.29
N SER A 188 -18.71 3.55 -11.41
CA SER A 188 -19.71 4.46 -11.98
C SER A 188 -19.65 5.86 -11.33
N PRO A 189 -20.08 6.92 -12.06
CA PRO A 189 -20.08 8.27 -11.52
C PRO A 189 -20.84 8.30 -10.19
N PHE A 190 -20.23 8.91 -9.18
CA PHE A 190 -20.88 9.11 -7.88
C PHE A 190 -22.10 10.01 -8.09
N SER A 191 -23.31 9.44 -8.02
CA SER A 191 -24.51 10.23 -7.81
C SER A 191 -24.51 10.72 -6.37
N PRO A 192 -24.50 12.03 -6.09
CA PRO A 192 -24.66 12.51 -4.73
C PRO A 192 -26.00 12.02 -4.18
N PRO A 193 -26.08 11.69 -2.87
CA PRO A 193 -27.36 11.40 -2.25
C PRO A 193 -28.30 12.60 -2.46
N GLY A 194 -29.38 12.39 -3.23
CA GLY A 194 -30.38 13.41 -3.53
C GLY A 194 -30.58 13.79 -5.00
N TYR A 195 -29.84 13.22 -5.97
CA TYR A 195 -30.13 13.44 -7.40
C TYR A 195 -30.46 12.12 -8.11
N PRO A 196 -31.69 11.94 -8.64
CA PRO A 196 -32.01 10.81 -9.49
C PRO A 196 -31.28 10.94 -10.83
N LEU A 197 -30.81 9.81 -11.36
CA LEU A 197 -30.32 9.69 -12.74
C LEU A 197 -31.51 9.96 -13.68
N VAL A 198 -31.33 10.91 -14.60
CA VAL A 198 -32.24 11.13 -15.75
C VAL A 198 -31.79 10.24 -16.89
#